data_AF-A0A2K8ML21-F1
#
_entry.id   AF-A0A2K8ML21-F1
#
_cell.length_a   1.000
_cell.length_b   1.000
_cell.length_c   1.000
_cell.angle_alpha   90.00
_cell.angle_beta   90.00
_cell.angle_gamma   90.00
#
_symmetry.space_group_name_H-M   'P 1'
#
loop_
_entity.id
_entity.type
_entity.pdbx_description
1 polymer ?
#
loop_
_entity_poly.entity_id
_entity_poly.type
_entity_poly.pdbx_seq_one_letter_code
_entity_poly.pdbx_strand_id
1 'polypeptide(L)'
;MTGCVAHGATKPIDVLSAFSANDGQRIEVRGFLRYGDDARGVWQSQASYRDYTPEAAPACITLWNAGAFREQLLRRDGSTITITGKVRVEPPLHAGEISLGRCSDVGLVIERLR
;
A
#
# COMPACT_ATOMS: atom_id res chain seq x y z
N MET A 1 18.49 0.40 -29.45
CA MET A 1 18.64 1.22 -28.24
C MET A 1 17.31 1.18 -27.50
N THR A 2 17.16 0.25 -26.56
CA THR A 2 15.89 0.06 -25.84
C THR A 2 15.93 0.99 -24.63
N GLY A 3 15.21 2.12 -24.72
CA GLY A 3 15.15 3.10 -23.65
C GLY A 3 14.54 2.49 -22.39
N CYS A 4 15.28 2.54 -21.28
CA CYS A 4 14.72 2.36 -19.96
C CYS A 4 13.69 3.47 -19.73
N VAL A 5 12.40 3.17 -19.94
CA VAL A 5 11.34 4.00 -19.38
C VAL A 5 11.48 3.84 -17.87
N ALA A 6 12.04 4.84 -17.20
CA ALA A 6 11.96 4.96 -15.76
C ALA A 6 10.46 5.00 -15.43
N HIS A 7 9.89 3.83 -15.13
CA HIS A 7 8.54 3.73 -14.62
C HIS A 7 8.58 4.43 -13.27
N GLY A 8 8.14 5.68 -13.23
CA GLY A 8 7.99 6.42 -11.98
C GLY A 8 7.10 5.64 -11.03
N ALA A 9 7.35 5.78 -9.73
CA ALA A 9 6.57 5.09 -8.72
C ALA A 9 5.06 5.32 -8.93
N THR A 10 4.32 4.21 -9.03
CA THR A 10 2.87 4.15 -9.22
C THR A 10 2.17 4.73 -8.00
N LYS A 11 1.02 5.38 -8.19
CA LYS A 11 0.23 5.88 -7.07
C LYS A 11 -0.75 4.80 -6.57
N PRO A 12 -1.10 4.77 -5.27
CA PRO A 12 -2.04 3.79 -4.72
C PRO A 12 -3.32 3.61 -5.52
N ILE A 13 -3.95 4.68 -5.99
CA ILE A 13 -5.21 4.60 -6.77
C ILE A 13 -5.06 3.87 -8.11
N ASP A 14 -3.88 3.98 -8.73
CA ASP A 14 -3.59 3.30 -10.00
C ASP A 14 -3.41 1.80 -9.77
N VAL A 15 -2.86 1.42 -8.60
CA VAL A 15 -2.76 0.01 -8.18
C VAL A 15 -4.16 -0.59 -7.96
N LEU A 16 -5.05 0.16 -7.32
CA LEU A 16 -6.42 -0.28 -7.06
C LEU A 16 -7.23 -0.44 -8.35
N SER A 17 -7.19 0.57 -9.23
CA SER A 17 -7.97 0.58 -10.48
C SER A 17 -7.48 -0.46 -11.50
N ALA A 18 -6.19 -0.81 -11.48
CA ALA A 18 -5.59 -1.80 -12.36
C ALA A 18 -5.19 -3.10 -11.65
N PHE A 19 -5.83 -3.44 -10.52
CA PHE A 19 -5.44 -4.60 -9.71
C PHE A 19 -5.36 -5.90 -10.53
N SER A 20 -6.41 -6.23 -11.30
CA SER A 20 -6.45 -7.48 -12.08
C SER A 20 -5.29 -7.62 -13.07
N ALA A 21 -4.74 -6.51 -13.57
CA ALA A 21 -3.59 -6.50 -14.46
C ALA A 21 -2.25 -6.55 -13.70
N ASN A 22 -2.25 -6.10 -12.44
CA ASN A 22 -1.05 -5.97 -11.62
C ASN A 22 -0.90 -7.07 -10.56
N ASP A 23 -1.87 -7.97 -10.39
CA ASP A 23 -1.79 -9.01 -9.37
C ASP A 23 -0.52 -9.87 -9.54
N GLY A 24 0.32 -9.84 -8.50
CA GLY A 24 1.61 -10.52 -8.46
C GLY A 24 2.77 -9.83 -9.13
N GLN A 25 2.50 -8.72 -9.82
CA GLN A 25 3.55 -7.89 -10.37
C GLN A 25 4.29 -7.17 -9.25
N ARG A 26 5.60 -7.09 -9.43
CA ARG A 26 6.45 -6.25 -8.59
C ARG A 26 6.36 -4.82 -9.11
N ILE A 27 5.92 -3.91 -8.25
CA ILE A 27 5.80 -2.49 -8.57
C ILE A 27 6.45 -1.64 -7.49
N GLU A 28 6.77 -0.40 -7.86
CA GLU A 28 7.15 0.64 -6.91
C GLU A 28 5.94 1.55 -6.71
N VAL A 29 5.53 1.75 -5.45
CA VAL A 29 4.41 2.61 -5.08
C VAL A 29 4.91 3.79 -4.25
N ARG A 30 4.44 4.99 -4.57
CA ARG A 30 4.70 6.19 -3.80
C ARG A 30 3.42 6.78 -3.25
N GLY A 31 3.40 7.06 -1.96
CA GLY A 31 2.23 7.64 -1.29
C GLY A 31 2.52 8.04 0.16
N PHE A 32 1.48 8.55 0.81
CA PHE A 32 1.51 8.99 2.21
C PHE A 32 1.30 7.80 3.15
N LEU A 33 2.28 7.54 4.02
CA LEU A 33 2.23 6.43 4.98
C LEU A 33 1.38 6.79 6.20
N ARG A 34 0.46 5.89 6.55
CA ARG A 34 -0.10 5.77 7.89
C ARG A 34 0.13 4.36 8.42
N TYR A 35 0.96 4.24 9.44
CA TYR A 35 1.39 2.97 10.00
C TYR A 35 1.44 3.00 11.52
N GLY A 36 0.77 2.04 12.15
CA GLY A 36 0.63 1.92 13.60
C GLY A 36 -0.12 0.66 13.98
N ASP A 37 -0.72 0.65 15.17
CA ASP A 37 -1.46 -0.50 15.66
C ASP A 37 -2.86 -0.60 15.02
N ASP A 38 -3.42 0.52 14.56
CA ASP A 38 -4.73 0.66 13.93
C ASP A 38 -4.68 1.07 12.45
N ALA A 39 -3.49 1.27 11.89
CA ALA A 39 -3.32 1.72 10.51
C ALA A 39 -2.16 0.99 9.82
N ARG A 40 -2.38 0.52 8.58
CA ARG A 40 -1.38 -0.17 7.75
C ARG A 40 -1.51 0.22 6.29
N GLY A 41 -1.62 1.51 6.01
CA GLY A 41 -1.98 2.03 4.68
C GLY A 41 -0.93 2.93 4.05
N VAL A 42 -0.77 2.79 2.73
CA VAL A 42 -0.16 3.84 1.90
C VAL A 42 -1.26 4.51 1.11
N TRP A 43 -1.51 5.76 1.44
CA TRP A 43 -2.56 6.60 0.90
C TRP A 43 -2.05 7.37 -0.31
N GLN A 44 -2.96 7.67 -1.24
CA GLN A 44 -2.69 8.51 -2.39
C GLN A 44 -2.03 9.85 -2.01
N SER A 45 -2.49 10.44 -0.91
CA SER A 45 -1.98 11.69 -0.35
C SER A 45 -2.39 11.84 1.12
N GLN A 46 -1.81 12.82 1.81
CA GLN A 46 -2.24 13.21 3.16
C GLN A 46 -3.70 13.69 3.18
N ALA A 47 -4.13 14.43 2.16
CA ALA A 47 -5.51 14.89 2.03
C ALA A 47 -6.47 13.69 1.88
N SER A 48 -6.09 12.70 1.06
CA SER A 48 -6.89 11.48 0.87
C SER A 48 -7.08 10.67 2.16
N TYR A 49 -6.10 10.69 3.08
CA TYR A 49 -6.25 10.08 4.40
C TYR A 49 -7.17 10.90 5.31
N ARG A 50 -6.96 12.23 5.36
CA ARG A 50 -7.74 13.13 6.21
C ARG A 50 -9.22 13.15 5.84
N ASP A 51 -9.51 13.14 4.54
CA ASP A 51 -10.86 13.31 3.98
C ASP A 51 -11.55 11.95 3.75
N TYR A 52 -10.95 10.84 4.20
CA TYR A 52 -11.49 9.49 4.02
C TYR A 52 -12.79 9.30 4.81
N THR A 53 -13.80 8.74 4.13
CA THR A 53 -15.00 8.18 4.76
C THR A 53 -15.19 6.73 4.30
N PRO A 54 -15.76 5.84 5.12
CA PRO A 54 -16.00 4.44 4.74
C PRO A 54 -16.85 4.25 3.49
N GLU A 55 -17.68 5.24 3.13
CA GLU A 55 -18.55 5.22 1.96
C GLU A 55 -17.83 5.64 0.67
N ALA A 56 -16.67 6.29 0.79
CA ALA A 56 -15.85 6.70 -0.35
C ALA A 56 -15.01 5.51 -0.87
N ALA A 57 -14.74 5.50 -2.18
CA ALA A 57 -13.84 4.51 -2.76
C ALA A 57 -12.46 4.59 -2.08
N PRO A 58 -11.84 3.45 -1.70
CA PRO A 58 -10.56 3.47 -1.00
C PRO A 58 -9.49 4.14 -1.88
N ALA A 59 -8.74 5.07 -1.30
CA ALA A 59 -7.64 5.78 -1.95
C ALA A 59 -6.28 5.33 -1.43
N CYS A 60 -6.20 4.09 -0.94
CA CYS A 60 -5.02 3.55 -0.27
C CYS A 60 -4.88 2.06 -0.54
N ILE A 61 -3.63 1.58 -0.43
CA ILE A 61 -3.31 0.16 -0.44
C ILE A 61 -2.84 -0.28 0.94
N THR A 62 -3.16 -1.52 1.31
CA THR A 62 -2.71 -2.08 2.59
C THR A 62 -1.28 -2.61 2.49
N LEU A 63 -0.50 -2.48 3.56
CA LEU A 63 0.84 -3.05 3.66
C LEU A 63 0.82 -4.43 4.31
N TRP A 64 1.15 -5.44 3.50
CA TRP A 64 1.21 -6.84 3.90
C TRP A 64 2.63 -7.26 4.26
N ASN A 65 2.75 -8.24 5.16
CA ASN A 65 4.03 -8.76 5.67
C ASN A 65 5.00 -7.65 6.16
N ALA A 66 4.46 -6.62 6.80
CA ALA A 66 5.23 -5.46 7.24
C ALA A 66 6.14 -5.74 8.45
N GLY A 67 6.13 -6.95 9.02
CA GLY A 67 6.86 -7.31 10.25
C GLY A 67 8.36 -7.02 10.18
N ALA A 68 9.02 -7.43 9.09
CA ALA A 68 10.45 -7.18 8.87
C ALA A 68 10.80 -5.68 8.70
N PHE A 69 9.80 -4.85 8.41
CA PHE A 69 9.94 -3.42 8.14
C PHE A 69 9.30 -2.53 9.21
N ARG A 70 8.72 -3.11 10.28
CA ARG A 70 7.88 -2.43 11.26
C ARG A 70 8.54 -1.17 11.80
N GLU A 71 9.78 -1.26 12.27
CA GLU A 71 10.47 -0.10 12.84
C GLU A 71 10.71 1.02 11.83
N GLN A 72 11.04 0.67 10.58
CA GLN A 72 11.27 1.66 9.53
C GLN A 72 9.98 2.37 9.14
N LEU A 73 8.87 1.63 9.10
CA LEU A 73 7.54 2.17 8.84
C LEU A 73 7.07 3.07 9.98
N LEU A 74 7.23 2.64 11.23
CA LEU A 74 6.89 3.46 12.41
C LEU A 74 7.68 4.78 12.43
N ARG A 75 8.99 4.75 12.13
CA ARG A 75 9.83 5.96 12.05
C ARG A 75 9.44 6.91 10.91
N ARG A 76 8.73 6.42 9.90
CA ARG A 76 8.30 7.18 8.72
C ARG A 76 6.80 7.44 8.70
N ASP A 77 6.08 7.11 9.78
CA ASP A 77 4.65 7.37 9.86
C ASP A 77 4.36 8.87 9.64
N GLY A 78 3.30 9.16 8.87
CA GLY A 78 2.94 10.54 8.53
C GLY A 78 3.85 11.19 7.49
N SER A 79 4.66 10.43 6.76
CA SER A 79 5.49 10.94 5.66
C SER A 79 5.15 10.32 4.31
N THR A 80 5.58 10.96 3.22
CA THR A 80 5.51 10.34 1.88
C THR A 80 6.71 9.42 1.69
N ILE A 81 6.43 8.17 1.35
CA ILE A 81 7.45 7.13 1.16
C ILE A 81 7.32 6.49 -0.22
N THR A 82 8.35 5.76 -0.59
CA THR A 82 8.33 4.88 -1.76
C THR A 82 8.60 3.45 -1.34
N ILE A 83 7.71 2.53 -1.70
CA ILE A 83 7.79 1.10 -1.38
C ILE A 83 7.87 0.29 -2.66
N THR A 84 8.78 -0.68 -2.71
CA THR A 84 8.74 -1.72 -3.75
C THR A 84 8.20 -3.01 -3.15
N GLY A 85 7.30 -3.67 -3.88
CA GLY A 85 6.70 -4.93 -3.43
C GLY A 85 5.79 -5.54 -4.47
N LYS A 86 5.17 -6.67 -4.12
CA LYS A 86 4.24 -7.39 -4.99
C LYS A 86 2.81 -7.00 -4.66
N VAL A 87 2.03 -6.64 -5.68
CA VAL A 87 0.59 -6.40 -5.52
C VAL A 87 -0.11 -7.72 -5.23
N ARG A 88 -0.93 -7.76 -4.19
CA ARG A 88 -1.75 -8.93 -3.81
C ARG A 88 -3.02 -8.48 -3.12
N VAL A 89 -4.05 -9.31 -3.23
CA VAL A 89 -5.10 -9.36 -2.21
C VAL A 89 -4.65 -10.39 -1.19
N GLU A 90 -4.57 -10.02 0.09
CA GLU A 90 -4.33 -11.02 1.13
C GLU A 90 -5.69 -11.66 1.47
N PRO A 91 -5.88 -12.97 1.25
CA PRO A 91 -7.06 -13.65 1.77
C PRO A 91 -6.98 -13.65 3.30
N PRO A 92 -8.12 -13.63 4.02
CA PRO A 92 -8.10 -13.86 5.46
C PRO A 92 -7.37 -15.20 5.72
N LEU A 93 -6.31 -15.19 6.52
CA LEU A 93 -5.49 -16.38 6.76
C LEU A 93 -6.33 -17.49 7.41
N HIS A 94 -7.36 -17.09 8.16
CA HIS A 94 -8.41 -17.96 8.69
C HIS A 94 -9.83 -17.40 8.47
N ALA A 95 -10.80 -18.29 8.28
CA ALA A 95 -12.21 -17.92 8.24
C ALA A 95 -12.59 -17.23 9.56
N GLY A 96 -13.03 -15.96 9.49
CA GLY A 96 -13.41 -15.15 10.66
C GLY A 96 -12.31 -14.22 11.19
N GLU A 97 -11.13 -14.19 10.58
CA GLU A 97 -10.07 -13.25 10.97
C GLU A 97 -10.38 -11.82 10.50
N ILE A 98 -10.40 -10.87 11.44
CA ILE A 98 -10.53 -9.45 11.15
C ILE A 98 -9.13 -8.84 11.09
N SER A 99 -8.68 -8.48 9.88
CA SER A 99 -7.47 -7.67 9.71
C SER A 99 -7.73 -6.23 10.17
N LEU A 100 -7.38 -5.92 11.41
CA LEU A 100 -7.45 -4.57 11.95
C LEU A 100 -6.42 -3.66 11.26
N GLY A 101 -6.86 -2.45 10.89
CA GLY A 101 -6.01 -1.42 10.28
C GLY A 101 -5.71 -1.56 8.79
N ARG A 102 -6.34 -2.51 8.08
CA ARG A 102 -6.39 -2.49 6.62
C ARG A 102 -7.27 -1.34 6.14
N CYS A 103 -6.90 -0.74 5.02
CA CYS A 103 -7.71 0.33 4.40
C CYS A 103 -8.26 -0.08 3.02
N SER A 104 -7.74 -1.17 2.45
CA SER A 104 -8.24 -1.86 1.26
C SER A 104 -7.86 -3.35 1.34
N ASP A 105 -8.60 -4.22 0.65
CA ASP A 105 -8.22 -5.62 0.51
C ASP A 105 -7.04 -5.80 -0.45
N VAL A 106 -6.88 -4.86 -1.39
CA VAL A 106 -5.71 -4.79 -2.26
C VAL A 106 -4.57 -4.15 -1.49
N GLY A 107 -3.40 -4.78 -1.55
CA GLY A 107 -2.22 -4.29 -0.88
C GLY A 107 -0.92 -4.68 -1.55
N LEU A 108 0.16 -4.42 -0.82
CA LEU A 108 1.52 -4.65 -1.26
C LEU A 108 2.25 -5.50 -0.23
N VAL A 109 2.78 -6.65 -0.66
CA VAL A 109 3.75 -7.41 0.13
C VAL A 109 5.09 -6.72 0.00
N ILE A 110 5.57 -6.11 1.09
CA ILE A 110 6.76 -5.27 1.08
C ILE A 110 8.01 -6.10 0.78
N GLU A 111 8.81 -5.67 -0.19
CA GLU A 111 10.13 -6.23 -0.48
C GLU A 111 11.27 -5.23 -0.22
N ARG A 112 11.00 -3.91 -0.33
CA ARG A 112 11.98 -2.84 -0.08
C ARG A 112 11.31 -1.52 0.30
N LEU A 113 11.89 -0.79 1.25
CA LEU A 113 11.58 0.61 1.56
C LEU A 113 12.67 1.55 1.07
N ARG A 114 12.27 2.71 0.53
CA ARG A 114 13.17 3.80 0.10
C ARG A 114 12.82 5.08 0.83
#